data_AF-A0A7V9ZKB6-F1
#
_entry.id   AF-A0A7V9ZKB6-F1
#
_cell.length_a   1.000
_cell.length_b   1.000
_cell.length_c   1.000
_cell.angle_alpha   90.00
_cell.angle_beta   90.00
_cell.angle_gamma   90.00
#
_symmetry.space_group_name_H-M   'P 1'
#
loop_
_entity.id
_entity.type
_entity.pdbx_description
1 polymer ?
#
loop_
_entity_poly.entity_id
_entity_poly.type
_entity_poly.pdbx_seq_one_letter_code
_entity_poly.pdbx_strand_id
1 'polypeptide(L)'
;LTFSQDGRWLIYARQTHQFSKDGIHVIDVSDPTSPQLAHYAPGGGAYRIEYFEQGGAEWVVLLDAISGLVVYRFESTTGQLIPVHIDALPALKVGGPASAGLYFDPKDKGTGAPLMYVTTGKTGLQVFDFSDPVSPQLVGEWTEEIGLAEVEVRVVGNKRTVYAATEYWFNKQLEPLVIELDASDLSKIKEVRRISLGTPADDAQRIQGMALWRGELLIAHSSLGLRSFDTKGRATGAWVSPGPQHEGAGALGRPYVFDVEVVGKQIFTTDAASGRLTILRPLAGKR
;
A
#
# COMPACT_ATOMS: atom_id res chain seq x y z
N LEU A 1 -6.83 -4.17 -0.41
CA LEU A 1 -8.01 -4.59 -1.21
C LEU A 1 -8.21 -3.54 -2.29
N THR A 2 -8.98 -3.82 -3.33
CA THR A 2 -9.28 -2.84 -4.38
C THR A 2 -10.64 -3.14 -5.01
N PHE A 3 -11.15 -2.21 -5.81
CA PHE A 3 -12.39 -2.37 -6.58
C PHE A 3 -12.11 -2.22 -8.07
N SER A 4 -12.90 -2.91 -8.90
CA SER A 4 -12.96 -2.58 -10.33
C SER A 4 -13.47 -1.15 -10.53
N GLN A 5 -13.16 -0.56 -11.67
CA GLN A 5 -13.52 0.82 -11.97
C GLN A 5 -15.02 1.09 -11.92
N ASP A 6 -15.83 0.13 -12.34
CA ASP A 6 -17.30 0.20 -12.31
C ASP A 6 -17.89 -0.04 -10.91
N GLY A 7 -17.05 -0.38 -9.92
CA GLY A 7 -17.45 -0.68 -8.55
C GLY A 7 -18.16 -2.03 -8.37
N ARG A 8 -18.28 -2.84 -9.43
CA ARG A 8 -18.98 -4.14 -9.37
C ARG A 8 -18.17 -5.19 -8.63
N TRP A 9 -16.85 -5.16 -8.74
CA TRP A 9 -15.99 -6.22 -8.23
C TRP A 9 -15.18 -5.74 -7.04
N LEU A 10 -15.32 -6.41 -5.90
CA LEU A 10 -14.40 -6.29 -4.78
C LEU A 10 -13.32 -7.35 -4.92
N ILE A 11 -12.07 -6.91 -5.00
CA ILE A 11 -10.91 -7.78 -5.17
C ILE A 11 -10.02 -7.63 -3.95
N TYR A 12 -9.79 -8.71 -3.22
CA TYR A 12 -8.95 -8.65 -2.03
C TYR A 12 -8.00 -9.83 -1.91
N ALA A 13 -6.78 -9.51 -1.51
CA ALA A 13 -5.79 -10.45 -1.04
C ALA A 13 -6.11 -10.86 0.39
N ARG A 14 -6.07 -12.16 0.67
CA ARG A 14 -6.25 -12.71 2.00
C ARG A 14 -5.00 -13.47 2.42
N GLN A 15 -4.52 -13.18 3.62
CA GLN A 15 -3.55 -13.98 4.34
C GLN A 15 -4.18 -14.47 5.64
N THR A 16 -4.03 -15.75 5.94
CA THR A 16 -4.59 -16.38 7.13
C THR A 16 -3.64 -17.42 7.71
N HIS A 17 -3.96 -17.92 8.90
CA HIS A 17 -3.32 -19.14 9.43
C HIS A 17 -3.79 -20.42 8.71
N GLN A 18 -4.79 -20.32 7.81
CA GLN A 18 -5.31 -21.42 7.00
C GLN A 18 -4.86 -21.22 5.55
N PHE A 19 -3.61 -21.54 5.25
CA PHE A 19 -2.98 -21.31 3.94
C PHE A 19 -3.80 -21.78 2.72
N SER A 20 -4.70 -22.77 2.86
CA SER A 20 -5.60 -23.19 1.79
C SER A 20 -6.65 -22.15 1.38
N LYS A 21 -6.82 -21.08 2.16
CA LYS A 21 -7.68 -19.91 1.90
C LYS A 21 -6.87 -18.64 1.63
N ASP A 22 -5.56 -18.75 1.45
CA ASP A 22 -4.70 -17.63 1.12
C ASP A 22 -4.66 -17.43 -0.40
N GLY A 23 -4.69 -16.16 -0.81
CA GLY A 23 -4.75 -15.79 -2.21
C GLY A 23 -5.75 -14.67 -2.46
N ILE A 24 -6.17 -14.55 -3.72
CA ILE A 24 -7.03 -13.46 -4.18
C ILE A 24 -8.46 -13.97 -4.27
N HIS A 25 -9.38 -13.22 -3.66
CA HIS A 25 -10.81 -13.42 -3.78
C HIS A 25 -11.39 -12.29 -4.62
N VAL A 26 -12.23 -12.66 -5.60
CA VAL A 26 -13.02 -11.73 -6.40
C VAL A 26 -14.49 -11.92 -6.06
N ILE A 27 -15.11 -10.88 -5.53
CA ILE A 27 -16.50 -10.87 -5.08
C ILE A 27 -17.31 -9.98 -6.01
N ASP A 28 -18.39 -10.50 -6.58
CA ASP A 28 -19.42 -9.69 -7.22
C ASP A 28 -20.20 -8.96 -6.12
N VAL A 29 -20.13 -7.64 -6.12
CA VAL A 29 -20.83 -6.74 -5.20
C VAL A 29 -21.82 -5.82 -5.93
N SER A 30 -22.26 -6.21 -7.13
CA SER A 30 -23.33 -5.51 -7.86
C SER A 30 -24.61 -5.35 -7.04
N ASP A 31 -24.94 -6.35 -6.21
CA ASP A 31 -25.84 -6.19 -5.07
C ASP A 31 -25.02 -6.21 -3.76
N PRO A 32 -24.77 -5.04 -3.14
CA PRO A 32 -23.98 -4.96 -1.91
C PRO A 32 -24.67 -5.63 -0.71
N THR A 33 -25.97 -5.95 -0.79
CA THR A 33 -26.68 -6.69 0.26
C THR A 33 -26.56 -8.20 0.11
N SER A 34 -26.07 -8.69 -1.04
CA SER A 34 -25.90 -10.11 -1.34
C SER A 34 -24.60 -10.41 -2.11
N PRO A 35 -23.43 -10.13 -1.52
CA PRO A 35 -22.14 -10.34 -2.20
C PRO A 35 -21.88 -11.83 -2.50
N GLN A 36 -21.36 -12.13 -3.69
CA GLN A 36 -21.09 -13.50 -4.15
C GLN A 36 -19.63 -13.71 -4.57
N LEU A 37 -19.01 -14.81 -4.13
CA LEU A 37 -17.68 -15.19 -4.61
C LEU A 37 -17.76 -15.62 -6.08
N ALA A 38 -17.12 -14.87 -6.97
CA ALA A 38 -17.06 -15.19 -8.40
C ALA A 38 -15.78 -15.93 -8.80
N HIS A 39 -14.65 -15.59 -8.17
CA HIS A 39 -13.37 -16.22 -8.46
C HIS A 39 -12.48 -16.30 -7.22
N TYR A 40 -11.66 -17.36 -7.16
CA TYR A 40 -10.61 -17.54 -6.17
C TYR A 40 -9.34 -17.99 -6.88
N ALA A 41 -8.26 -17.22 -6.70
CA ALA A 41 -6.92 -17.56 -7.17
C ALA A 41 -6.03 -17.85 -5.96
N PRO A 42 -5.60 -19.11 -5.74
CA PRO A 42 -4.73 -19.45 -4.61
C PRO A 42 -3.38 -18.74 -4.75
N GLY A 43 -2.82 -18.27 -3.63
CA GLY A 43 -1.55 -17.54 -3.58
C GLY A 43 -0.75 -17.85 -2.32
N GLY A 44 0.54 -17.55 -2.37
CA GLY A 44 1.54 -17.82 -1.34
C GLY A 44 1.60 -16.81 -0.20
N GLY A 45 0.50 -16.13 0.12
CA GLY A 45 0.49 -15.01 1.06
C GLY A 45 0.53 -13.68 0.31
N ALA A 46 -0.63 -13.27 -0.18
CA ALA A 46 -0.87 -12.05 -0.92
C ALA A 46 -0.95 -10.85 0.05
N TYR A 47 -0.16 -9.78 -0.17
CA TYR A 47 0.01 -8.67 0.81
C TYR A 47 -0.55 -7.33 0.37
N ARG A 48 -0.31 -6.96 -0.88
CA ARG A 48 -0.81 -5.72 -1.50
C ARG A 48 -1.40 -6.06 -2.84
N ILE A 49 -2.46 -5.35 -3.18
CA ILE A 49 -3.21 -5.55 -4.40
C ILE A 49 -3.59 -4.20 -4.97
N GLU A 50 -3.36 -4.04 -6.27
CA GLU A 50 -3.71 -2.85 -7.02
C GLU A 50 -4.53 -3.25 -8.26
N TYR A 51 -5.53 -2.46 -8.60
CA TYR A 51 -6.30 -2.60 -9.84
C TYR A 51 -6.05 -1.37 -10.71
N PHE A 52 -5.91 -1.56 -12.02
CA PHE A 52 -5.84 -0.45 -12.96
C PHE A 52 -6.31 -0.82 -14.37
N GLU A 53 -6.64 0.21 -15.15
CA GLU A 53 -6.95 0.10 -16.57
C GLU A 53 -5.81 0.63 -17.42
N GLN A 54 -5.41 -0.15 -18.42
CA GLN A 54 -4.37 0.25 -19.36
C GLN A 54 -4.57 -0.43 -20.71
N GLY A 55 -4.47 0.36 -21.79
CA GLY A 55 -4.53 -0.17 -23.16
C GLY A 55 -5.88 -0.79 -23.52
N GLY A 56 -6.97 -0.41 -22.84
CA GLY A 56 -8.30 -1.01 -23.02
C GLY A 56 -8.49 -2.37 -22.35
N ALA A 57 -7.58 -2.76 -21.45
CA ALA A 57 -7.68 -3.94 -20.61
C ALA A 57 -7.63 -3.55 -19.12
N GLU A 58 -8.17 -4.42 -18.29
CA GLU A 58 -8.17 -4.29 -16.83
C GLU A 58 -7.14 -5.26 -16.24
N TRP A 59 -6.41 -4.78 -15.23
CA TRP A 59 -5.28 -5.49 -14.64
C TRP A 59 -5.39 -5.50 -13.13
N VAL A 60 -4.95 -6.60 -12.53
CA VAL A 60 -4.77 -6.73 -11.08
C VAL A 60 -3.34 -7.12 -10.82
N VAL A 61 -2.64 -6.32 -10.03
CA VAL A 61 -1.27 -6.57 -9.61
C VAL A 61 -1.26 -6.93 -8.14
N LEU A 62 -0.43 -7.91 -7.80
CA LEU A 62 -0.28 -8.44 -6.46
C LEU A 62 1.19 -8.48 -6.06
N LEU A 63 1.48 -8.20 -4.78
CA LEU A 63 2.71 -8.65 -4.13
C LEU A 63 2.42 -9.92 -3.32
N ASP A 64 2.96 -11.05 -3.79
CA ASP A 64 2.87 -12.38 -3.19
C ASP A 64 4.17 -12.74 -2.44
N ALA A 65 4.07 -13.41 -1.28
CA ALA A 65 5.25 -13.76 -0.48
C ALA A 65 6.22 -14.73 -1.12
N ILE A 66 5.71 -15.60 -1.98
CA ILE A 66 6.46 -16.68 -2.59
C ILE A 66 6.90 -16.25 -3.99
N SER A 67 5.97 -15.69 -4.75
CA SER A 67 6.14 -15.36 -6.16
C SER A 67 6.59 -13.92 -6.43
N GLY A 68 6.54 -13.03 -5.44
CA GLY A 68 6.89 -11.62 -5.63
C GLY A 68 5.80 -10.86 -6.39
N LEU A 69 6.19 -10.10 -7.41
CA LEU A 69 5.25 -9.32 -8.22
C LEU A 69 4.50 -10.26 -9.18
N VAL A 70 3.17 -10.32 -9.05
CA VAL A 70 2.30 -11.12 -9.89
C VAL A 70 1.31 -10.20 -10.59
N VAL A 71 1.14 -10.37 -11.90
CA VAL A 71 0.19 -9.60 -12.70
C VAL A 71 -0.85 -10.53 -13.28
N TYR A 72 -2.12 -10.15 -13.12
CA TYR A 72 -3.27 -10.80 -13.71
C TYR A 72 -3.93 -9.86 -14.70
N ARG A 73 -4.34 -10.42 -15.84
CA ARG A 73 -5.41 -9.83 -16.64
C ARG A 73 -6.73 -10.10 -15.95
N PHE A 74 -7.54 -9.06 -15.78
CA PHE A 74 -8.85 -9.15 -15.17
C PHE A 74 -9.96 -9.15 -16.23
N GLU A 75 -10.80 -10.19 -16.19
CA GLU A 75 -11.92 -10.35 -17.11
C GLU A 75 -13.21 -9.89 -16.43
N SER A 76 -13.49 -8.59 -16.47
CA SER A 76 -14.60 -7.92 -15.75
C SER A 76 -16.00 -8.43 -16.09
N THR A 77 -16.17 -9.11 -17.23
CA THR A 77 -17.46 -9.77 -17.54
C THR A 77 -17.74 -10.96 -16.61
N THR A 78 -16.69 -11.65 -16.17
CA THR A 78 -16.80 -12.90 -15.39
C THR A 78 -16.19 -12.82 -13.99
N GLY A 79 -15.37 -11.79 -13.72
CA GLY A 79 -14.59 -11.67 -12.49
C GLY A 79 -13.37 -12.59 -12.45
N GLN A 80 -12.98 -13.21 -13.57
CA GLN A 80 -11.83 -14.11 -13.62
C GLN A 80 -10.50 -13.35 -13.59
N LEU A 81 -9.52 -13.95 -12.91
CA LEU A 81 -8.12 -13.51 -12.93
C LEU A 81 -7.31 -14.50 -13.75
N ILE A 82 -6.67 -14.01 -14.81
CA ILE A 82 -5.81 -14.80 -15.69
C ILE A 82 -4.36 -14.37 -15.44
N PRO A 83 -3.50 -15.23 -14.86
CA PRO A 83 -2.11 -14.87 -14.60
C PRO A 83 -1.38 -14.64 -15.92
N VAL A 84 -0.73 -13.50 -16.06
CA VAL A 84 0.03 -13.12 -17.27
C VAL A 84 1.51 -12.93 -17.01
N HIS A 85 1.88 -12.59 -15.77
CA HIS A 85 3.26 -12.36 -15.38
C HIS A 85 3.47 -12.81 -13.94
N ILE A 86 4.59 -13.47 -13.71
CA ILE A 86 5.16 -13.73 -12.39
C ILE A 86 6.61 -13.30 -12.50
N ASP A 87 7.06 -12.48 -11.55
CA ASP A 87 8.42 -11.96 -11.57
C ASP A 87 9.46 -13.09 -11.68
N ALA A 88 10.35 -12.95 -12.66
CA ALA A 88 11.44 -13.89 -12.92
C ALA A 88 12.72 -13.51 -12.16
N LEU A 89 12.78 -12.32 -11.57
CA LEU A 89 13.89 -11.87 -10.73
C LEU A 89 13.99 -12.77 -9.48
N PRO A 90 15.18 -12.92 -8.86
CA PRO A 90 15.31 -13.69 -7.62
C PRO A 90 14.28 -13.18 -6.63
N ALA A 91 13.40 -14.10 -6.19
CA ALA A 91 12.14 -13.79 -5.54
C ALA A 91 12.23 -12.50 -4.71
N LEU A 92 11.33 -11.54 -5.00
CA LEU A 92 10.96 -10.46 -4.10
C LEU A 92 10.42 -11.11 -2.82
N LYS A 93 11.30 -11.72 -2.01
CA LYS A 93 10.91 -12.54 -0.88
C LYS A 93 10.41 -11.57 0.17
N VAL A 94 9.15 -11.21 0.10
CA VAL A 94 8.48 -10.49 1.18
C VAL A 94 8.69 -11.32 2.44
N GLY A 95 9.20 -10.68 3.49
CA GLY A 95 9.53 -11.33 4.74
C GLY A 95 8.43 -11.07 5.76
N GLY A 96 7.99 -12.11 6.44
CA GLY A 96 7.03 -11.99 7.54
C GLY A 96 5.59 -11.69 7.10
N PRO A 97 4.65 -11.71 8.06
CA PRO A 97 3.27 -11.32 7.80
C PRO A 97 3.19 -9.80 7.57
N ALA A 98 2.78 -9.40 6.37
CA ALA A 98 2.10 -8.13 6.04
C ALA A 98 2.92 -6.83 5.83
N SER A 99 4.11 -6.89 5.23
CA SER A 99 4.92 -5.67 5.11
C SER A 99 5.57 -5.51 3.73
N ALA A 100 4.79 -4.99 2.79
CA ALA A 100 5.21 -4.57 1.46
C ALA A 100 4.29 -3.44 0.98
N GLY A 101 4.81 -2.53 0.16
CA GLY A 101 4.07 -1.40 -0.39
C GLY A 101 3.95 -1.52 -1.91
N LEU A 102 2.83 -1.07 -2.45
CA LEU A 102 2.54 -1.04 -3.88
C LEU A 102 1.87 0.28 -4.21
N TYR A 103 2.36 1.01 -5.20
CA TYR A 103 1.75 2.27 -5.68
C TYR A 103 1.85 2.35 -7.19
N PHE A 104 0.72 2.61 -7.86
CA PHE A 104 0.66 2.76 -9.31
C PHE A 104 0.48 4.21 -9.73
N ASP A 105 1.43 4.73 -10.51
CA ASP A 105 1.25 5.96 -11.29
C ASP A 105 0.85 5.58 -12.73
N PRO A 106 -0.41 5.77 -13.15
CA PRO A 106 -0.86 5.36 -14.48
C PRO A 106 -0.22 6.17 -15.61
N LYS A 107 0.38 7.32 -15.31
CA LYS A 107 1.01 8.18 -16.31
C LYS A 107 2.00 9.14 -15.66
N ASP A 108 3.19 8.65 -15.40
CA ASP A 108 4.25 9.47 -14.86
C ASP A 108 4.56 10.64 -15.80
N LYS A 109 4.74 11.83 -15.23
CA LYS A 109 4.96 13.05 -16.01
C LYS A 109 6.37 13.16 -16.56
N GLY A 110 7.36 12.54 -15.91
CA GLY A 110 8.76 12.61 -16.31
C GLY A 110 9.11 11.64 -17.43
N THR A 111 8.56 10.43 -17.43
CA THR A 111 8.77 9.40 -18.46
C THR A 111 7.65 9.36 -19.50
N GLY A 112 6.43 9.76 -19.12
CA GLY A 112 5.21 9.56 -19.93
C GLY A 112 4.66 8.14 -19.85
N ALA A 113 5.31 7.24 -19.11
CA ALA A 113 4.96 5.83 -18.96
C ALA A 113 4.22 5.58 -17.64
N PRO A 114 3.36 4.55 -17.56
CA PRO A 114 2.86 4.06 -16.29
C PRO A 114 4.01 3.45 -15.47
N LEU A 115 4.11 3.83 -14.19
CA LEU A 115 5.13 3.34 -13.27
C LEU A 115 4.50 2.64 -12.07
N MET A 116 5.07 1.51 -11.68
CA MET A 116 4.71 0.81 -10.45
C MET A 116 5.87 0.89 -9.45
N TYR A 117 5.58 1.39 -8.26
CA TYR A 117 6.52 1.46 -7.14
C TYR A 117 6.23 0.32 -6.19
N VAL A 118 7.29 -0.43 -5.86
CA VAL A 118 7.21 -1.61 -5.00
C VAL A 118 8.22 -1.42 -3.88
N THR A 119 7.76 -1.49 -2.64
CA THR A 119 8.67 -1.58 -1.48
C THR A 119 8.54 -2.95 -0.84
N THR A 120 9.67 -3.59 -0.57
CA THR A 120 9.68 -4.81 0.24
C THR A 120 10.76 -4.73 1.29
N GLY A 121 10.57 -5.44 2.39
CA GLY A 121 11.58 -5.45 3.43
C GLY A 121 12.88 -6.17 3.09
N LYS A 122 13.04 -6.75 1.89
CA LYS A 122 14.32 -7.33 1.46
C LYS A 122 14.97 -6.61 0.28
N THR A 123 14.20 -5.94 -0.56
CA THR A 123 14.71 -5.29 -1.77
C THR A 123 14.81 -3.78 -1.66
N GLY A 124 14.24 -3.16 -0.62
CA GLY A 124 14.12 -1.71 -0.55
C GLY A 124 13.01 -1.23 -1.48
N LEU A 125 13.26 -0.17 -2.26
CA LEU A 125 12.34 0.34 -3.28
C LEU A 125 12.76 -0.16 -4.67
N GLN A 126 11.79 -0.62 -5.45
CA GLN A 126 11.92 -0.92 -6.88
C GLN A 126 10.86 -0.15 -7.67
N VAL A 127 11.22 0.27 -8.87
CA VAL A 127 10.33 1.00 -9.78
C VAL A 127 10.31 0.28 -11.13
N PHE A 128 9.12 -0.11 -11.56
CA PHE A 128 8.89 -0.82 -12.80
C PHE A 128 8.16 0.08 -13.80
N ASP A 129 8.62 0.11 -15.04
CA ASP A 129 7.84 0.56 -16.18
C ASP A 129 6.80 -0.51 -16.51
N PHE A 130 5.54 -0.11 -16.45
CA PHE A 130 4.38 -0.96 -16.64
C PHE A 130 3.71 -0.74 -18.01
N SER A 131 4.40 -0.13 -18.98
CA SER A 131 3.87 0.13 -20.33
C SER A 131 3.35 -1.13 -21.02
N ASP A 132 3.96 -2.27 -20.72
CA ASP A 132 3.44 -3.61 -21.02
C ASP A 132 3.28 -4.43 -19.72
N PRO A 133 2.05 -4.59 -19.20
CA PRO A 133 1.80 -5.35 -17.96
C PRO A 133 2.14 -6.84 -18.04
N VAL A 134 2.29 -7.42 -19.24
CA VAL A 134 2.75 -8.82 -19.36
C VAL A 134 4.27 -8.95 -19.27
N SER A 135 5.00 -7.84 -19.42
CA SER A 135 6.46 -7.76 -19.35
C SER A 135 6.92 -6.48 -18.67
N PRO A 136 6.60 -6.27 -17.38
CA PRO A 136 7.06 -5.10 -16.64
C PRO A 136 8.59 -5.05 -16.59
N GLN A 137 9.16 -3.85 -16.72
CA GLN A 137 10.61 -3.64 -16.79
C GLN A 137 11.12 -2.87 -15.57
N LEU A 138 12.12 -3.38 -14.86
CA LEU A 138 12.76 -2.64 -13.76
C LEU A 138 13.53 -1.45 -14.34
N VAL A 139 13.16 -0.23 -13.94
CA VAL A 139 13.75 1.04 -14.42
C VAL A 139 14.44 1.86 -13.33
N GLY A 140 14.28 1.46 -12.07
CA GLY A 140 14.96 2.10 -10.95
C GLY A 140 14.88 1.26 -9.68
N GLU A 141 15.86 1.45 -8.79
CA GLU A 141 15.90 0.81 -7.49
C GLU A 141 16.63 1.68 -6.47
N TRP A 142 16.30 1.49 -5.20
CA TRP A 142 17.03 2.02 -4.06
C TRP A 142 17.11 0.95 -2.98
N THR A 143 18.33 0.48 -2.73
CA THR A 143 18.62 -0.73 -1.93
C THR A 143 19.39 -0.41 -0.65
N GLU A 144 19.56 0.87 -0.32
CA GLU A 144 20.36 1.31 0.85
C GLU A 144 19.67 1.02 2.19
N GLU A 145 18.38 0.68 2.18
CA GLU A 145 17.64 0.25 3.36
C GLU A 145 16.86 -1.04 3.09
N ILE A 146 16.81 -1.89 4.12
CA ILE A 146 15.95 -3.08 4.16
C ILE A 146 14.84 -2.86 5.19
N GLY A 147 13.75 -3.60 5.09
CA GLY A 147 12.62 -3.48 6.00
C GLY A 147 11.63 -2.37 5.64
N LEU A 148 11.42 -2.07 4.36
CA LEU A 148 10.34 -1.17 3.92
C LEU A 148 9.01 -1.91 3.77
N ALA A 149 7.92 -1.26 4.16
CA ALA A 149 6.58 -1.87 4.23
C ALA A 149 5.44 -1.05 3.62
N GLU A 150 5.62 0.25 3.45
CA GLU A 150 4.63 1.13 2.81
C GLU A 150 5.32 2.02 1.80
N VAL A 151 4.58 2.46 0.78
CA VAL A 151 5.07 3.39 -0.23
C VAL A 151 3.98 4.38 -0.63
N GLU A 152 4.33 5.65 -0.67
CA GLU A 152 3.50 6.73 -1.19
C GLU A 152 4.32 7.59 -2.14
N VAL A 153 3.73 8.01 -3.26
CA VAL A 153 4.46 8.78 -4.28
C VAL A 153 3.77 10.10 -4.57
N ARG A 154 4.57 11.17 -4.56
CA ARG A 154 4.15 12.51 -4.96
C ARG A 154 4.89 12.94 -6.22
N VAL A 155 4.13 13.26 -7.26
CA VAL A 155 4.67 13.80 -8.52
C VAL A 155 4.27 15.27 -8.69
N VAL A 156 5.28 16.17 -8.80
CA VAL A 156 5.07 17.60 -9.08
C VAL A 156 5.97 18.02 -10.25
N GLY A 157 5.36 18.26 -11.42
CA GLY A 157 6.13 18.40 -12.66
C GLY A 157 6.87 17.09 -12.94
N ASN A 158 8.18 17.16 -13.15
CA ASN A 158 9.04 15.98 -13.34
C ASN A 158 9.71 15.51 -12.03
N LYS A 159 9.38 16.14 -10.90
CA LYS A 159 9.92 15.75 -9.60
C LYS A 159 9.10 14.61 -9.01
N ARG A 160 9.76 13.52 -8.63
CA ARG A 160 9.14 12.39 -7.92
C ARG A 160 9.71 12.33 -6.51
N THR A 161 8.83 12.42 -5.53
CA THR A 161 9.17 12.21 -4.12
C THR A 161 8.49 10.93 -3.68
N VAL A 162 9.27 9.94 -3.28
CA VAL A 162 8.76 8.68 -2.74
C VAL A 162 8.91 8.73 -1.23
N TYR A 163 7.86 8.35 -0.51
CA TYR A 163 7.85 8.15 0.92
C TYR A 163 7.78 6.65 1.17
N ALA A 164 8.76 6.08 1.84
CA ALA A 164 8.77 4.66 2.18
C ALA A 164 8.86 4.47 3.69
N ALA A 165 8.00 3.65 4.28
CA ALA A 165 7.98 3.43 5.72
C ALA A 165 8.76 2.17 6.11
N THR A 166 9.50 2.24 7.22
CA THR A 166 10.20 1.08 7.81
C THR A 166 9.27 0.16 8.60
N GLU A 167 9.72 -1.07 8.80
CA GLU A 167 9.03 -2.13 9.51
C GLU A 167 9.99 -3.02 10.31
N TYR A 168 9.61 -3.28 11.57
CA TYR A 168 10.45 -3.99 12.53
C TYR A 168 10.64 -5.47 12.23
N TRP A 169 9.72 -6.11 11.49
CA TRP A 169 9.76 -7.54 11.17
C TRP A 169 11.05 -7.97 10.47
N PHE A 170 11.67 -7.06 9.73
CA PHE A 170 12.89 -7.32 8.99
C PHE A 170 14.14 -6.97 9.79
N ASN A 171 14.03 -5.97 10.66
CA ASN A 171 15.09 -5.52 11.53
C ASN A 171 14.48 -4.85 12.76
N LYS A 172 14.54 -5.55 13.90
CA LYS A 172 13.96 -5.10 15.18
C LYS A 172 14.64 -3.85 15.76
N GLN A 173 15.79 -3.46 15.20
CA GLN A 173 16.50 -2.25 15.59
C GLN A 173 16.06 -1.04 14.76
N LEU A 174 15.21 -1.21 13.73
CA LEU A 174 14.63 -0.09 12.99
C LEU A 174 13.54 0.59 13.81
N GLU A 175 13.72 1.89 14.01
CA GLU A 175 12.63 2.76 14.44
C GLU A 175 11.58 2.87 13.32
N PRO A 176 10.28 3.00 13.65
CA PRO A 176 9.26 3.32 12.66
C PRO A 176 9.47 4.75 12.16
N LEU A 177 9.95 4.86 10.93
CA LEU A 177 10.31 6.11 10.28
C LEU A 177 9.84 6.09 8.83
N VAL A 178 9.68 7.28 8.26
CA VAL A 178 9.49 7.44 6.81
C VAL A 178 10.77 7.94 6.20
N ILE A 179 11.24 7.24 5.17
CA ILE A 179 12.35 7.64 4.33
C ILE A 179 11.77 8.42 3.14
N GLU A 180 12.19 9.67 3.00
CA GLU A 180 11.86 10.48 1.83
C GLU A 180 12.97 10.34 0.79
N LEU A 181 12.62 9.88 -0.40
CA LEU A 181 13.52 9.66 -1.52
C LEU A 181 13.22 10.64 -2.66
N ASP A 182 14.27 11.10 -3.33
CA ASP A 182 14.17 11.77 -4.62
C ASP A 182 14.33 10.71 -5.72
N ALA A 183 13.22 10.42 -6.41
CA ALA A 183 13.16 9.46 -7.51
C ALA A 183 12.93 10.16 -8.86
N SER A 184 13.31 11.43 -8.98
CA SER A 184 13.16 12.20 -10.22
C SER A 184 14.04 11.66 -11.36
N ASP A 185 15.21 11.13 -11.01
CA ASP A 185 16.05 10.30 -11.88
C ASP A 185 15.99 8.86 -11.35
N LEU A 186 15.25 7.98 -12.05
CA LEU A 186 15.04 6.60 -11.62
C LEU A 186 16.35 5.78 -11.62
N SER A 187 17.37 6.21 -12.36
CA SER A 187 18.69 5.58 -12.33
C SER A 187 19.55 5.99 -11.14
N LYS A 188 19.11 7.01 -10.37
CA LYS A 188 19.86 7.62 -9.27
C LYS A 188 18.93 8.03 -8.13
N ILE A 189 18.05 7.12 -7.74
CA ILE A 189 17.18 7.33 -6.58
C ILE A 189 18.06 7.51 -5.35
N LYS A 190 17.78 8.53 -4.53
CA LYS A 190 18.59 8.86 -3.36
C LYS A 190 17.75 9.31 -2.18
N GLU A 191 18.24 9.01 -0.98
CA GLU A 191 17.66 9.52 0.26
C GLU A 191 17.78 11.05 0.33
N VAL A 192 16.67 11.70 0.66
CA VAL A 192 16.61 13.13 0.99
C VAL A 192 16.72 13.32 2.50
N ARG A 193 15.97 12.52 3.26
CA ARG A 193 15.93 12.54 4.74
C ARG A 193 15.11 11.39 5.31
N ARG A 194 15.14 11.30 6.64
CA ARG A 194 14.27 10.45 7.46
C ARG A 194 13.35 11.30 8.33
N ILE A 195 12.09 10.92 8.40
CA ILE A 195 11.04 11.53 9.23
C ILE A 195 10.78 10.56 10.38
N SER A 196 11.32 10.87 11.55
CA SER A 196 11.04 10.12 12.78
C SER A 196 9.69 10.55 13.36
N LEU A 197 8.93 9.57 13.87
CA LEU A 197 7.71 9.81 14.63
C LEU A 197 7.99 9.98 16.14
N GLY A 198 9.26 9.93 16.56
CA GLY A 198 9.67 10.08 17.96
C GLY A 198 9.39 8.85 18.82
N THR A 199 9.26 7.67 18.21
CA THR A 199 9.01 6.39 18.86
C THR A 199 10.22 5.46 18.71
N PRO A 200 10.54 4.66 19.74
CA PRO A 200 11.70 3.76 19.70
C PRO A 200 11.47 2.58 18.75
N ALA A 201 12.55 1.88 18.41
CA ALA A 201 12.52 0.59 17.75
C ALA A 201 11.92 -0.46 18.71
N ASP A 202 10.65 -0.79 18.50
CA ASP A 202 9.89 -1.73 19.33
C ASP A 202 8.78 -2.35 18.49
N ASP A 203 8.56 -3.67 18.63
CA ASP A 203 7.60 -4.44 17.83
C ASP A 203 6.15 -3.93 17.98
N ALA A 204 5.82 -3.10 18.99
CA ALA A 204 4.51 -2.46 19.15
C ALA A 204 4.39 -1.10 18.43
N GLN A 205 5.48 -0.55 17.88
CA GLN A 205 5.53 0.75 17.20
C GLN A 205 5.69 0.53 15.69
N ARG A 206 4.65 0.86 14.92
CA ARG A 206 4.58 0.54 13.48
C ARG A 206 3.87 1.65 12.74
N ILE A 207 4.40 1.96 11.56
CA ILE A 207 3.64 2.65 10.52
C ILE A 207 2.83 1.59 9.79
N GLN A 208 1.51 1.76 9.75
CA GLN A 208 0.58 0.74 9.26
C GLN A 208 -0.09 1.15 7.93
N GLY A 209 0.03 2.42 7.57
CA GLY A 209 -0.54 3.00 6.36
C GLY A 209 -0.07 4.43 6.18
N MET A 210 0.02 4.87 4.94
CA MET A 210 0.37 6.23 4.57
C MET A 210 -0.53 6.70 3.45
N ALA A 211 -0.82 8.00 3.43
CA ALA A 211 -1.55 8.60 2.31
C ALA A 211 -1.17 10.07 2.13
N LEU A 212 -1.21 10.56 0.90
CA LEU A 212 -0.98 11.97 0.61
C LEU A 212 -2.30 12.75 0.57
N TRP A 213 -2.36 13.85 1.32
CA TRP A 213 -3.53 14.74 1.34
C TRP A 213 -3.11 16.21 1.31
N ARG A 214 -3.49 16.92 0.25
CA ARG A 214 -3.21 18.38 0.07
C ARG A 214 -1.75 18.78 0.29
N GLY A 215 -0.84 17.88 -0.06
CA GLY A 215 0.60 18.10 0.08
C GLY A 215 1.15 17.83 1.48
N GLU A 216 0.34 17.28 2.38
CA GLU A 216 0.78 16.65 3.62
C GLU A 216 0.83 15.13 3.46
N LEU A 217 1.73 14.49 4.22
CA LEU A 217 1.81 13.05 4.39
C LEU A 217 1.05 12.66 5.67
N LEU A 218 -0.03 11.91 5.50
CA LEU A 218 -0.77 11.27 6.58
C LEU A 218 -0.12 9.92 6.89
N ILE A 219 0.04 9.61 8.17
CA ILE A 219 0.67 8.38 8.65
C ILE A 219 -0.22 7.75 9.72
N ALA A 220 -0.74 6.56 9.45
CA ALA A 220 -1.38 5.70 10.42
C ALA A 220 -0.32 4.98 11.25
N HIS A 221 -0.36 5.15 12.58
CA HIS A 221 0.64 4.56 13.47
C HIS A 221 -0.01 3.79 14.62
N SER A 222 0.53 2.62 14.94
CA SER A 222 -0.02 1.63 15.88
C SER A 222 -0.22 2.12 17.31
N SER A 223 0.52 3.14 17.74
CA SER A 223 0.41 3.71 19.10
C SER A 223 0.03 5.18 19.12
N LEU A 224 0.28 5.87 18.01
CA LEU A 224 0.15 7.31 17.91
C LEU A 224 -1.22 7.68 17.31
N GLY A 225 -1.88 6.77 16.60
CA GLY A 225 -3.06 7.07 15.80
C GLY A 225 -2.66 7.71 14.48
N LEU A 226 -3.50 8.59 13.93
CA LEU A 226 -3.15 9.31 12.71
C LEU A 226 -2.24 10.50 13.01
N ARG A 227 -1.18 10.67 12.22
CA ARG A 227 -0.25 11.82 12.23
C ARG A 227 -0.23 12.47 10.85
N SER A 228 0.03 13.77 10.81
CA SER A 228 0.22 14.50 9.55
C SER A 228 1.54 15.25 9.57
N PHE A 229 2.25 15.23 8.45
CA PHE A 229 3.53 15.89 8.24
C PHE A 229 3.50 16.75 6.98
N ASP A 230 4.05 17.97 7.04
CA ASP A 230 4.17 18.82 5.86
C ASP A 230 5.28 18.33 4.90
N THR A 231 5.42 19.02 3.76
CA THR A 231 6.48 18.76 2.78
C THR A 231 7.91 18.98 3.31
N LYS A 232 8.06 19.49 4.52
CA LYS A 232 9.34 19.64 5.22
C LYS A 232 9.50 18.61 6.34
N GLY A 233 8.62 17.60 6.43
CA GLY A 233 8.69 16.54 7.43
C GLY A 233 8.37 17.04 8.84
N ARG A 234 7.68 18.18 8.97
CA ARG A 234 7.28 18.75 10.26
C ARG A 234 5.85 18.34 10.56
N ALA A 235 5.59 17.91 11.79
CA ALA A 235 4.24 17.56 12.21
C ALA A 235 3.27 18.75 12.12
N THR A 236 2.08 18.57 11.53
CA THR A 236 1.09 19.65 11.29
C THR A 236 -0.17 19.55 12.16
N GLY A 237 -0.32 18.48 12.94
CA GLY A 237 -1.24 18.45 14.09
C GLY A 237 -2.65 17.92 13.85
N ALA A 238 -2.91 17.16 12.78
CA ALA A 238 -4.12 16.33 12.71
C ALA A 238 -3.94 15.07 13.58
N TRP A 239 -4.67 15.00 14.70
CA TRP A 239 -4.69 13.85 15.60
C TRP A 239 -6.04 13.16 15.48
N VAL A 240 -6.02 11.88 15.13
CA VAL A 240 -7.17 11.02 15.35
C VAL A 240 -6.70 9.96 16.32
N SER A 241 -7.18 10.06 17.55
CA SER A 241 -7.05 8.95 18.50
C SER A 241 -7.82 7.76 17.93
N PRO A 242 -7.26 6.54 18.03
CA PRO A 242 -8.03 5.37 17.69
C PRO A 242 -9.30 5.35 18.53
N GLY A 243 -10.43 5.06 17.88
CA GLY A 243 -11.73 5.06 18.55
C GLY A 243 -11.74 4.09 19.74
N PRO A 244 -12.75 4.14 20.62
CA PRO A 244 -12.89 3.16 21.68
C PRO A 244 -12.98 1.75 21.09
N GLN A 245 -12.39 0.77 21.78
CA GLN A 245 -12.48 -0.64 21.41
C GLN A 245 -13.96 -1.06 21.38
N HIS A 246 -14.38 -1.75 20.32
CA HIS A 246 -15.74 -2.27 20.22
C HIS A 246 -15.92 -3.46 21.18
N GLU A 247 -17.01 -3.52 21.94
CA GLU A 247 -17.24 -4.58 22.96
C GLU A 247 -17.29 -6.00 22.37
N GLY A 248 -17.66 -6.13 21.09
CA GLY A 248 -17.65 -7.40 20.35
C GLY A 248 -16.34 -7.69 19.58
N ALA A 249 -15.35 -6.80 19.64
CA ALA A 249 -14.04 -7.09 19.09
C ALA A 249 -13.38 -8.21 19.91
N GLY A 250 -13.05 -9.33 19.27
CA GLY A 250 -12.20 -10.34 19.88
C GLY A 250 -10.84 -9.77 20.30
N ALA A 251 -10.00 -10.58 20.94
CA ALA A 251 -8.73 -10.18 21.56
C ALA A 251 -7.61 -9.70 20.59
N LEU A 252 -7.91 -8.79 19.66
CA LEU A 252 -6.96 -8.19 18.71
C LEU A 252 -6.11 -7.05 19.33
N GLY A 253 -6.13 -6.89 20.66
CA GLY A 253 -5.35 -5.88 21.37
C GLY A 253 -6.05 -4.53 21.52
N ARG A 254 -5.27 -3.50 21.86
CA ARG A 254 -5.79 -2.12 22.02
C ARG A 254 -6.13 -1.52 20.65
N PRO A 255 -7.16 -0.67 20.53
CA PRO A 255 -7.51 -0.02 19.28
C PRO A 255 -6.38 0.89 18.81
N TYR A 256 -6.11 0.86 17.50
CA TYR A 256 -5.14 1.71 16.82
C TYR A 256 -5.57 1.95 15.37
N VAL A 257 -5.12 3.06 14.78
CA VAL A 257 -5.37 3.37 13.37
C VAL A 257 -4.55 2.40 12.52
N PHE A 258 -5.25 1.49 11.84
CA PHE A 258 -4.65 0.43 11.04
C PHE A 258 -4.25 0.93 9.65
N ASP A 259 -5.04 1.81 9.05
CA ASP A 259 -4.75 2.31 7.72
C ASP A 259 -5.35 3.70 7.54
N VAL A 260 -4.84 4.44 6.55
CA VAL A 260 -5.36 5.73 6.11
C VAL A 260 -5.46 5.76 4.60
N GLU A 261 -6.64 6.16 4.11
CA GLU A 261 -6.92 6.25 2.69
C GLU A 261 -7.55 7.59 2.33
N VAL A 262 -7.26 8.08 1.13
CA VAL A 262 -7.73 9.38 0.65
C VAL A 262 -8.56 9.18 -0.61
N VAL A 263 -9.87 9.43 -0.52
CA VAL A 263 -10.78 9.34 -1.67
C VAL A 263 -11.46 10.69 -1.90
N GLY A 264 -11.12 11.31 -3.02
CA GLY A 264 -11.68 12.59 -3.44
C GLY A 264 -11.37 13.71 -2.44
N LYS A 265 -12.32 14.04 -1.57
CA LYS A 265 -12.17 15.08 -0.52
C LYS A 265 -12.23 14.55 0.91
N GLN A 266 -12.25 13.24 1.06
CA GLN A 266 -12.46 12.57 2.33
C GLN A 266 -11.23 11.76 2.68
N ILE A 267 -10.91 11.73 3.97
CA ILE A 267 -9.87 10.87 4.52
C ILE A 267 -10.61 9.77 5.30
N PHE A 268 -10.23 8.54 5.07
CA PHE A 268 -10.75 7.36 5.72
C PHE A 268 -9.67 6.78 6.61
N THR A 269 -10.03 6.34 7.80
CA THR A 269 -9.14 5.58 8.67
C THR A 269 -9.85 4.35 9.19
N THR A 270 -9.15 3.24 9.26
CA THR A 270 -9.66 1.99 9.85
C THR A 270 -9.04 1.74 11.22
N ASP A 271 -9.78 1.07 12.09
CA ASP A 271 -9.29 0.66 13.42
C ASP A 271 -9.06 -0.86 13.47
N ALA A 272 -7.85 -1.27 13.87
CA ALA A 272 -7.40 -2.67 13.82
C ALA A 272 -8.17 -3.60 14.76
N ALA A 273 -8.61 -3.08 15.91
CA ALA A 273 -9.25 -3.90 16.93
C ALA A 273 -10.75 -4.03 16.66
N SER A 274 -11.41 -2.93 16.30
CA SER A 274 -12.86 -2.87 16.11
C SER A 274 -13.32 -3.10 14.68
N GLY A 275 -12.43 -3.01 13.68
CA GLY A 275 -12.80 -3.00 12.27
C GLY A 275 -13.59 -1.74 11.86
N ARG A 276 -13.62 -0.71 12.72
CA ARG A 276 -14.41 0.49 12.48
C ARG A 276 -13.76 1.35 11.40
N LEU A 277 -14.54 1.70 10.39
CA LEU A 277 -14.20 2.76 9.44
C LEU A 277 -14.62 4.12 9.99
N THR A 278 -13.71 5.08 9.99
CA THR A 278 -13.95 6.46 10.39
C THR A 278 -13.68 7.38 9.20
N ILE A 279 -14.67 8.23 8.87
CA ILE A 279 -14.52 9.26 7.85
C ILE A 279 -14.14 10.56 8.55
N LEU A 280 -12.93 11.03 8.30
CA LEU A 280 -12.47 12.31 8.80
C LEU A 280 -12.93 13.39 7.82
N ARG A 281 -13.84 14.23 8.29
CA ARG A 281 -14.13 15.48 7.59
C ARG A 281 -12.91 16.37 7.79
N PRO A 282 -12.29 16.89 6.71
CA PRO A 282 -11.24 17.89 6.86
C PRO A 282 -11.78 19.01 7.74
N LEU A 283 -11.07 19.37 8.81
CA LEU A 283 -11.41 20.54 9.60
C LEU A 283 -11.55 21.72 8.63
N ALA A 284 -12.70 22.37 8.64
CA ALA A 284 -12.90 23.57 7.85
C ALA A 284 -11.99 24.68 8.39
N GLY A 285 -10.86 24.93 7.73
CA GLY A 285 -9.98 26.09 7.96
C GLY A 285 -8.50 25.69 8.01
N LYS A 286 -7.57 26.37 7.33
CA LYS A 286 -7.56 27.75 6.82
C LYS A 286 -7.16 27.78 5.34
N ARG A 287 -7.70 28.77 4.62
CA ARG A 287 -7.24 29.20 3.30
C ARG A 287 -5.80 29.70 3.36
#